data_AF-A0A0P6WNV0-F1
#
_entry.id   AF-A0A0P6WNV0-F1
#
_cell.length_a   1.000
_cell.length_b   1.000
_cell.length_c   1.000
_cell.angle_alpha   90.00
_cell.angle_beta   90.00
_cell.angle_gamma   90.00
#
_symmetry.space_group_name_H-M   'P 1'
#
loop_
_entity.id
_entity.type
_entity.pdbx_description
1 polymer ?
#
loop_
_entity_poly.entity_id
_entity_poly.type
_entity_poly.pdbx_seq_one_letter_code
_entity_poly.pdbx_strand_id
1 'polypeptide(L)'
;MEPKSKVGHPTFLSKFIPNPKERKNIIFYLALSSCLAAAGILLITANQEVLMGMDEESYKEFLKQFGSIARIIYFVVLSIFPIFLLLKWKGLKGIKWKDIEIKPLVQFAGKLLRKWHVPLALLATAGVVLHAILAIIRDFHWDFTNITGIFSSITLFFLVIMGFKRFKRKDRTWHLKLAITFTIFFMIHASF
;
A
#
# COMPACT_ATOMS: atom_id res chain seq x y z
N MET A 1 45.39 14.83 -10.19
CA MET A 1 44.57 13.65 -10.51
C MET A 1 43.14 13.95 -10.13
N GLU A 2 42.27 14.23 -11.11
CA GLU A 2 40.84 14.36 -10.87
C GLU A 2 40.24 12.98 -10.51
N PRO A 3 39.36 12.89 -9.51
CA PRO A 3 38.70 11.63 -9.19
C PRO A 3 37.73 11.27 -10.32
N LYS A 4 38.04 10.19 -11.05
CA LYS A 4 37.15 9.57 -12.04
C LYS A 4 35.79 9.33 -11.39
N SER A 5 34.78 10.04 -11.88
CA SER A 5 33.39 9.80 -11.52
C SER A 5 33.04 8.36 -11.92
N LYS A 6 32.61 7.55 -10.94
CA LYS A 6 32.08 6.21 -11.22
C LYS A 6 30.80 6.38 -12.02
N VAL A 7 30.90 6.27 -13.35
CA VAL A 7 29.74 6.16 -14.25
C VAL A 7 29.11 4.78 -13.99
N GLY A 8 28.30 4.70 -12.94
CA GLY A 8 27.48 3.53 -12.67
C GLY A 8 26.42 3.43 -13.76
N HIS A 9 26.34 2.27 -14.43
CA HIS A 9 25.29 2.01 -15.42
C HIS A 9 23.90 2.37 -14.85
N PRO A 10 23.06 3.08 -15.60
CA PRO A 10 21.74 3.47 -15.12
C PRO A 10 20.89 2.21 -14.92
N THR A 11 20.66 1.86 -13.65
CA THR A 11 19.74 0.78 -13.25
C THR A 11 18.32 1.12 -13.71
N PHE A 12 17.47 0.11 -13.97
CA PHE A 12 16.08 0.31 -14.40
C PHE A 12 15.36 1.35 -13.50
N LEU A 13 15.54 1.26 -12.18
CA LEU A 13 14.96 2.18 -11.20
C LEU A 13 15.56 3.59 -11.23
N SER A 14 16.80 3.79 -11.69
CA SER A 14 17.37 5.14 -11.86
C SER A 14 16.67 5.91 -12.97
N LYS A 15 16.07 5.20 -13.93
CA LYS A 15 15.20 5.83 -14.94
C LYS A 15 13.91 6.34 -14.32
N PHE A 16 13.33 5.70 -13.30
CA PHE A 16 12.03 6.07 -12.72
C PHE A 16 12.12 6.98 -11.50
N ILE A 17 13.08 6.76 -10.61
CA ILE A 17 13.26 7.49 -9.34
C ILE A 17 14.58 8.27 -9.41
N PRO A 18 14.55 9.58 -9.73
CA PRO A 18 15.77 10.37 -9.94
C PRO A 18 16.58 10.52 -8.64
N ASN A 19 15.91 10.73 -7.52
CA ASN A 19 16.55 10.97 -6.22
C ASN A 19 17.23 9.69 -5.70
N PRO A 20 18.56 9.67 -5.53
CA PRO A 20 19.29 8.47 -5.14
C PRO A 20 19.00 8.00 -3.70
N LYS A 21 18.74 8.92 -2.76
CA LYS A 21 18.40 8.56 -1.37
C LYS A 21 17.02 7.89 -1.32
N GLU A 22 16.04 8.49 -2.00
CA GLU A 22 14.69 7.95 -2.12
C GLU A 22 14.68 6.60 -2.86
N ARG A 23 15.48 6.47 -3.93
CA ARG A 23 15.64 5.23 -4.67
C ARG A 23 16.20 4.10 -3.81
N LYS A 24 17.25 4.34 -3.01
CA LYS A 24 17.78 3.34 -2.06
C LYS A 24 16.73 2.88 -1.07
N ASN A 25 15.97 3.82 -0.51
CA ASN A 25 14.89 3.51 0.43
C ASN A 25 13.80 2.64 -0.22
N ILE A 26 13.37 3.00 -1.43
CA ILE A 26 12.34 2.23 -2.17
C ILE A 26 12.85 0.83 -2.52
N ILE A 27 14.10 0.69 -2.96
CA ILE A 27 14.71 -0.63 -3.23
C ILE A 27 14.69 -1.50 -1.97
N PHE A 28 15.09 -0.93 -0.83
CA PHE A 28 15.07 -1.63 0.44
C PHE A 28 13.65 -2.13 0.80
N TYR A 29 12.65 -1.25 0.76
CA TYR A 29 11.27 -1.64 1.08
C TYR A 29 10.65 -2.58 0.05
N LEU A 30 11.02 -2.47 -1.23
CA LEU A 30 10.58 -3.40 -2.26
C LEU A 30 11.16 -4.79 -1.99
N ALA A 31 12.46 -4.89 -1.73
CA ALA A 31 13.11 -6.15 -1.37
C ALA A 31 12.50 -6.73 -0.08
N LEU A 32 12.32 -5.90 0.96
CA LEU A 32 11.68 -6.32 2.21
C LEU A 32 10.26 -6.85 1.98
N SER A 33 9.45 -6.15 1.19
CA SER A 33 8.07 -6.58 0.88
C SER A 33 8.05 -7.88 0.08
N SER A 34 8.97 -8.04 -0.88
CA SER A 34 9.15 -9.29 -1.63
C SER A 34 9.58 -10.44 -0.72
N CYS A 35 10.53 -10.23 0.19
CA CYS A 35 10.95 -11.23 1.17
C CYS A 35 9.81 -11.61 2.11
N LEU A 36 9.03 -10.63 2.59
CA LEU A 36 7.86 -10.89 3.45
C LEU A 36 6.78 -11.69 2.71
N ALA A 37 6.49 -11.34 1.45
CA ALA A 37 5.55 -12.11 0.64
C ALA A 37 6.06 -13.53 0.41
N ALA A 38 7.33 -13.71 0.04
CA ALA A 38 7.91 -15.03 -0.18
C ALA A 38 7.93 -15.88 1.10
N ALA A 39 8.34 -15.30 2.24
CA ALA A 39 8.32 -15.98 3.53
C ALA A 39 6.89 -16.34 3.95
N GLY A 40 5.93 -15.44 3.77
CA GLY A 40 4.52 -15.71 4.04
C GLY A 40 3.97 -16.85 3.18
N ILE A 41 4.28 -16.87 1.88
CA ILE A 41 3.89 -17.97 0.99
C ILE A 41 4.51 -19.29 1.46
N LEU A 42 5.81 -19.31 1.76
CA LEU A 42 6.49 -20.50 2.27
C LEU A 42 5.86 -21.00 3.58
N LEU A 43 5.50 -20.09 4.50
CA LEU A 43 4.83 -20.45 5.75
C LEU A 43 3.42 -21.02 5.51
N ILE A 44 2.65 -20.43 4.60
CA ILE A 44 1.33 -20.94 4.21
C ILE A 44 1.47 -22.36 3.64
N THR A 45 2.42 -22.57 2.72
CA THR A 45 2.66 -23.89 2.12
C THR A 45 3.14 -24.91 3.15
N ALA A 46 4.07 -24.53 4.03
CA ALA A 46 4.61 -25.42 5.06
C ALA A 46 3.59 -25.81 6.14
N ASN A 47 2.59 -24.96 6.39
CA ASN A 47 1.54 -25.18 7.40
C ASN A 47 0.17 -25.46 6.77
N GLN A 48 0.15 -25.93 5.51
CA GLN A 48 -1.11 -26.13 4.79
C GLN A 48 -2.02 -27.14 5.49
N GLU A 49 -1.48 -28.24 6.03
CA GLU A 49 -2.26 -29.24 6.77
C GLU A 49 -2.94 -28.63 8.01
N VAL A 50 -2.21 -27.81 8.77
CA VAL A 50 -2.76 -27.10 9.93
C VAL A 50 -3.86 -26.13 9.50
N LEU A 51 -3.61 -25.34 8.45
CA LEU A 51 -4.56 -24.36 7.93
C LEU A 51 -5.85 -25.01 7.41
N MET A 52 -5.76 -26.19 6.78
CA MET A 52 -6.92 -26.94 6.29
C MET A 52 -7.60 -27.75 7.40
N GLY A 53 -6.88 -28.07 8.47
CA GLY A 53 -7.42 -28.76 9.65
C GLY A 53 -8.17 -27.84 10.62
N MET A 54 -8.03 -26.50 10.54
CA MET A 54 -8.86 -25.57 11.33
C MET A 54 -10.33 -25.76 10.98
N ASP A 55 -11.25 -25.58 11.92
CA ASP A 55 -12.67 -25.48 11.59
C ASP A 55 -12.94 -24.20 10.75
N GLU A 56 -14.10 -24.16 10.10
CA GLU A 56 -14.46 -23.09 9.17
C GLU A 56 -14.53 -21.71 9.84
N GLU A 57 -15.04 -21.65 11.08
CA GLU A 57 -15.19 -20.39 11.81
C GLU A 57 -13.82 -19.83 12.22
N SER A 58 -12.94 -20.68 12.77
CA SER A 58 -11.58 -20.28 13.13
C SER A 58 -10.76 -19.79 11.93
N TYR A 59 -10.86 -20.47 10.78
CA TYR A 59 -10.16 -20.05 9.57
C TYR A 59 -10.69 -18.72 9.03
N LYS A 60 -12.01 -18.57 9.01
CA LYS A 60 -12.67 -17.32 8.58
C LYS A 60 -12.27 -16.15 9.48
N GLU A 61 -12.19 -16.36 10.79
CA GLU A 61 -11.73 -15.34 11.73
C GLU A 61 -10.25 -15.01 11.53
N PHE A 62 -9.38 -16.01 11.35
CA PHE A 62 -7.97 -15.80 11.01
C PHE A 62 -7.81 -14.99 9.71
N LEU A 63 -8.54 -15.34 8.65
CA LEU A 63 -8.54 -14.64 7.38
C LEU A 63 -9.00 -13.18 7.53
N LYS A 64 -10.05 -12.94 8.32
CA LYS A 64 -10.57 -11.60 8.63
C LYS A 64 -9.58 -10.77 9.43
N GLN A 65 -8.94 -11.34 10.45
CA GLN A 65 -7.93 -10.63 11.26
C GLN A 65 -6.75 -10.22 10.39
N PHE A 66 -6.27 -11.14 9.56
CA PHE A 66 -5.19 -10.87 8.62
C PHE A 66 -5.55 -9.77 7.61
N GLY A 67 -6.75 -9.85 7.01
CA GLY A 67 -7.28 -8.79 6.14
C GLY A 67 -7.46 -7.45 6.85
N SER A 68 -7.88 -7.46 8.11
CA SER A 68 -8.08 -6.24 8.92
C SER A 68 -6.76 -5.52 9.21
N ILE A 69 -5.67 -6.25 9.47
CA ILE A 69 -4.32 -5.67 9.61
C ILE A 69 -3.91 -4.96 8.32
N ALA A 70 -4.05 -5.64 7.17
CA ALA A 70 -3.74 -5.04 5.87
C ALA A 70 -4.59 -3.78 5.61
N ARG A 71 -5.87 -3.81 6.01
CA ARG A 71 -6.80 -2.69 5.90
C ARG A 71 -6.38 -1.47 6.72
N ILE A 72 -5.98 -1.66 7.97
CA ILE A 72 -5.51 -0.56 8.83
C ILE A 72 -4.31 0.13 8.18
N ILE A 73 -3.34 -0.64 7.68
CA ILE A 73 -2.16 -0.08 7.00
C ILE A 73 -2.57 0.67 5.74
N TYR A 74 -3.50 0.13 4.93
CA TYR A 74 -4.00 0.82 3.75
C TYR A 74 -4.76 2.11 4.07
N PHE A 75 -5.51 2.17 5.16
CA PHE A 75 -6.13 3.43 5.59
C PHE A 75 -5.09 4.50 5.92
N VAL A 76 -3.99 4.12 6.57
CA VAL A 76 -2.85 5.05 6.78
C VAL A 76 -2.28 5.52 5.45
N VAL A 77 -2.08 4.61 4.48
CA VAL A 77 -1.57 4.94 3.13
C VAL A 77 -2.51 5.90 2.40
N LEU A 78 -3.83 5.66 2.45
CA LEU A 78 -4.88 6.44 1.78
C LEU A 78 -5.17 7.77 2.49
N SER A 79 -4.90 7.89 3.79
CA SER A 79 -5.11 9.13 4.57
C SER A 79 -4.31 10.32 4.02
N ILE A 80 -3.31 10.07 3.18
CA ILE A 80 -2.60 11.11 2.46
C ILE A 80 -3.54 11.97 1.60
N PHE A 81 -4.64 11.42 1.07
CA PHE A 81 -5.62 12.14 0.26
C PHE A 81 -6.39 13.20 1.05
N PRO A 82 -7.11 12.87 2.15
CA PRO A 82 -7.81 13.88 2.95
C PRO A 82 -6.84 14.92 3.52
N ILE A 83 -5.63 14.53 3.95
CA ILE A 83 -4.62 15.48 4.43
C ILE A 83 -4.20 16.45 3.31
N PHE A 84 -4.02 15.99 2.08
CA PHE A 84 -3.74 16.87 0.95
C PHE A 84 -4.90 17.81 0.60
N LEU A 85 -6.15 17.34 0.74
CA LEU A 85 -7.33 18.18 0.52
C LEU A 85 -7.41 19.26 1.60
N LEU A 86 -7.21 18.90 2.87
CA LEU A 86 -7.17 19.85 3.99
C LEU A 86 -6.08 20.91 3.80
N LEU A 87 -4.87 20.52 3.37
CA LEU A 87 -3.78 21.47 3.11
C LEU A 87 -4.08 22.47 1.98
N LYS A 88 -4.93 22.10 1.02
CA LYS A 88 -5.38 22.99 -0.06
C LYS A 88 -6.57 23.85 0.34
N TRP A 89 -7.29 23.47 1.39
CA TRP A 89 -8.47 24.18 1.82
C TRP A 89 -8.09 25.51 2.47
N LYS A 90 -8.58 26.61 1.89
CA LYS A 90 -8.28 27.97 2.36
C LYS A 90 -8.76 28.21 3.80
N GLY A 91 -9.84 27.54 4.22
CA GLY A 91 -10.40 27.61 5.57
C GLY A 91 -9.50 27.07 6.67
N LEU A 92 -8.46 26.30 6.33
CA LEU A 92 -7.49 25.81 7.31
C LEU A 92 -6.65 26.95 7.94
N LYS A 93 -6.54 28.11 7.27
CA LYS A 93 -5.83 29.27 7.81
C LYS A 93 -6.68 29.92 8.90
N GLY A 94 -6.18 29.89 10.14
CA GLY A 94 -6.82 30.55 11.28
C GLY A 94 -7.63 29.62 12.20
N ILE A 95 -7.79 28.34 11.85
CA ILE A 95 -8.40 27.37 12.77
C ILE A 95 -7.43 27.10 13.91
N LYS A 96 -7.84 27.50 15.11
CA LYS A 96 -7.19 27.19 16.38
C LYS A 96 -8.09 26.27 17.19
N TRP A 97 -7.49 25.26 17.80
CA TRP A 97 -8.17 24.47 18.82
C TRP A 97 -7.50 24.77 20.16
N LYS A 98 -8.20 25.53 21.00
CA LYS A 98 -7.60 26.18 22.18
C LYS A 98 -6.39 27.01 21.73
N ASP A 99 -5.19 26.66 22.19
CA ASP A 99 -3.95 27.37 21.88
C ASP A 99 -3.15 26.76 20.71
N ILE A 100 -3.66 25.68 20.10
CA ILE A 100 -2.94 24.93 19.08
C ILE A 100 -3.44 25.32 17.69
N GLU A 101 -2.53 25.79 16.83
CA GLU A 101 -2.81 25.97 15.42
C GLU A 101 -2.89 24.61 14.70
N ILE A 102 -4.02 24.36 14.02
CA ILE A 102 -4.24 23.08 13.33
C ILE A 102 -3.38 22.96 12.08
N LYS A 103 -3.08 24.07 11.41
CA LYS A 103 -2.34 24.08 10.14
C LYS A 103 -0.93 23.47 10.27
N PRO A 104 -0.08 23.86 11.25
CA PRO A 104 1.21 23.19 11.48
C PRO A 104 1.08 21.68 11.71
N LEU A 105 0.06 21.23 12.46
CA LEU A 105 -0.18 19.80 12.70
C LEU A 105 -0.51 19.06 11.40
N VAL A 106 -1.42 19.60 10.59
CA VAL A 106 -1.78 19.01 9.28
C VAL A 106 -0.57 19.00 8.34
N GLN A 107 0.28 20.03 8.37
CA GLN A 107 1.53 20.06 7.59
C GLN A 107 2.53 19.01 8.05
N PHE A 108 2.69 18.82 9.36
CA PHE A 108 3.52 17.77 9.94
C PHE A 108 3.02 16.39 9.53
N ALA A 109 1.73 16.12 9.71
CA ALA A 109 1.09 14.87 9.27
C ALA A 109 1.29 14.64 7.76
N GLY A 110 1.11 15.67 6.93
CA GLY A 110 1.32 15.57 5.48
C GLY A 110 2.77 15.26 5.09
N LYS A 111 3.76 15.79 5.81
CA LYS A 111 5.18 15.44 5.61
C LYS A 111 5.46 14.01 6.01
N LEU A 112 4.94 13.57 7.17
CA LEU A 112 5.11 12.22 7.68
C LEU A 112 4.49 11.18 6.76
N LEU A 113 3.22 11.37 6.38
CA LEU A 113 2.50 10.51 5.45
C LEU A 113 3.19 10.45 4.10
N ARG A 114 3.66 11.58 3.57
CA ARG A 114 4.40 11.57 2.29
C ARG A 114 5.68 10.72 2.36
N LYS A 115 6.40 10.78 3.48
CA LYS A 115 7.62 9.99 3.69
C LYS A 115 7.32 8.48 3.76
N TRP A 116 6.25 8.12 4.47
CA TRP A 116 5.89 6.72 4.75
C TRP A 116 4.92 6.08 3.76
N HIS A 117 4.26 6.87 2.91
CA HIS A 117 3.24 6.38 1.98
C HIS A 117 3.77 5.25 1.08
N VAL A 118 4.94 5.42 0.46
CA VAL A 118 5.50 4.40 -0.43
C VAL A 118 5.97 3.15 0.35
N PRO A 119 6.78 3.26 1.43
CA PRO A 119 7.12 2.11 2.26
C PRO A 119 5.90 1.31 2.75
N LEU A 120 4.90 1.98 3.32
CA LEU A 120 3.71 1.34 3.85
C LEU A 120 2.84 0.74 2.74
N ALA A 121 2.73 1.40 1.58
CA ALA A 121 1.99 0.85 0.44
C ALA A 121 2.61 -0.46 -0.05
N LEU A 122 3.94 -0.55 -0.12
CA LEU A 122 4.63 -1.78 -0.54
C LEU A 122 4.41 -2.93 0.47
N LEU A 123 4.58 -2.64 1.77
CA LEU A 123 4.38 -3.64 2.83
C LEU A 123 2.91 -4.09 2.90
N ALA A 124 1.96 -3.16 2.80
CA ALA A 124 0.54 -3.48 2.77
C ALA A 124 0.15 -4.28 1.52
N THR A 125 0.79 -4.01 0.37
CA THR A 125 0.60 -4.80 -0.85
C THR A 125 1.01 -6.26 -0.63
N ALA A 126 2.16 -6.51 0.02
CA ALA A 126 2.56 -7.87 0.38
C ALA A 126 1.52 -8.56 1.28
N GLY A 127 0.99 -7.84 2.27
CA GLY A 127 -0.11 -8.32 3.11
C GLY A 127 -1.37 -8.66 2.30
N VAL A 128 -1.80 -7.81 1.37
CA VAL A 128 -2.96 -8.09 0.51
C VAL A 128 -2.74 -9.31 -0.37
N VAL A 129 -1.53 -9.50 -0.92
CA VAL A 129 -1.19 -10.70 -1.69
C VAL A 129 -1.33 -11.96 -0.84
N LEU A 130 -0.79 -11.95 0.38
CA LEU A 130 -0.91 -13.09 1.31
C LEU A 130 -2.38 -13.35 1.70
N HIS A 131 -3.16 -12.30 1.93
CA HIS A 131 -4.59 -12.41 2.23
C HIS A 131 -5.36 -13.05 1.07
N ALA A 132 -5.08 -12.60 -0.15
CA ALA A 132 -5.68 -13.17 -1.36
C ALA A 132 -5.30 -14.64 -1.54
N ILE A 133 -4.04 -15.02 -1.27
CA ILE A 133 -3.62 -16.42 -1.32
C ILE A 133 -4.39 -17.25 -0.29
N LEU A 134 -4.45 -16.81 0.97
CA LEU A 134 -5.23 -17.48 2.02
C LEU A 134 -6.72 -17.61 1.63
N ALA A 135 -7.31 -16.60 1.01
CA ALA A 135 -8.70 -16.67 0.55
C ALA A 135 -8.90 -17.68 -0.59
N ILE A 136 -7.89 -17.90 -1.45
CA ILE A 136 -7.99 -18.81 -2.60
C ILE A 136 -7.77 -20.26 -2.19
N ILE A 137 -6.85 -20.55 -1.27
CA ILE A 137 -6.44 -21.92 -0.95
C ILE A 137 -7.52 -22.74 -0.21
N ARG A 138 -8.52 -22.09 0.39
CA ARG A 138 -9.56 -22.75 1.18
C ARG A 138 -10.94 -22.41 0.64
N ASP A 139 -11.50 -23.36 -0.12
CA ASP A 139 -12.81 -23.32 -0.77
C ASP A 139 -13.24 -21.93 -1.24
N PHE A 140 -12.55 -21.42 -2.26
CA PHE A 140 -12.88 -20.16 -2.90
C PHE A 140 -14.29 -20.20 -3.52
N HIS A 141 -15.13 -19.23 -3.17
CA HIS A 141 -16.49 -19.10 -3.70
C HIS A 141 -16.63 -17.85 -4.58
N TRP A 142 -17.40 -17.95 -5.66
CA TRP A 142 -17.74 -16.80 -6.53
C TRP A 142 -18.87 -15.96 -5.95
N ASP A 143 -18.68 -15.43 -4.75
CA ASP A 143 -19.62 -14.53 -4.09
C ASP A 143 -19.24 -13.05 -4.29
N PHE A 144 -20.13 -12.16 -3.85
CA PHE A 144 -19.94 -10.72 -3.99
C PHE A 144 -18.67 -10.20 -3.29
N THR A 145 -18.36 -10.75 -2.10
CA THR A 145 -17.18 -10.39 -1.32
C THR A 145 -15.90 -10.74 -2.06
N ASN A 146 -15.79 -11.95 -2.59
CA ASN A 146 -14.62 -12.42 -3.32
C ASN A 146 -14.47 -11.70 -4.68
N ILE A 147 -15.56 -11.45 -5.40
CA ILE A 147 -15.54 -10.70 -6.67
C ILE A 147 -15.02 -9.27 -6.44
N THR A 148 -15.52 -8.57 -5.43
CA THR A 148 -15.06 -7.21 -5.11
C THR A 148 -13.61 -7.20 -4.61
N GLY A 149 -13.18 -8.24 -3.89
CA GLY A 149 -11.79 -8.47 -3.50
C GLY A 149 -10.85 -8.66 -4.69
N ILE A 150 -11.27 -9.41 -5.71
CA ILE A 150 -10.53 -9.58 -6.98
C ILE A 150 -10.39 -8.24 -7.70
N PHE A 151 -11.49 -7.50 -7.89
CA PHE A 151 -11.43 -6.19 -8.55
C PHE A 151 -10.53 -5.19 -7.81
N SER A 152 -10.59 -5.20 -6.48
CA SER A 152 -9.68 -4.42 -5.64
C SER A 152 -8.22 -4.81 -5.87
N SER A 153 -7.91 -6.12 -5.88
CA SER A 153 -6.55 -6.64 -6.07
C SER A 153 -5.99 -6.33 -7.46
N ILE A 154 -6.78 -6.50 -8.52
CA ILE A 154 -6.39 -6.12 -9.90
C ILE A 154 -6.11 -4.62 -9.98
N THR A 155 -6.98 -3.79 -9.40
CA THR A 155 -6.79 -2.34 -9.39
C THR A 155 -5.54 -1.94 -8.62
N LEU A 156 -5.27 -2.60 -7.48
CA LEU A 156 -4.08 -2.40 -6.68
C LEU A 156 -2.80 -2.74 -7.45
N PHE A 157 -2.79 -3.84 -8.20
CA PHE A 157 -1.66 -4.22 -9.04
C PHE A 157 -1.29 -3.09 -10.03
N PHE A 158 -2.27 -2.56 -10.77
CA PHE A 158 -2.05 -1.42 -11.65
C PHE A 158 -1.65 -0.16 -10.88
N LEU A 159 -2.23 0.07 -9.69
CA LEU A 159 -1.90 1.21 -8.85
C LEU A 159 -0.43 1.22 -8.41
N VAL A 160 0.11 0.06 -8.01
CA VAL A 160 1.52 -0.12 -7.64
C VAL A 160 2.43 0.15 -8.84
N ILE A 161 2.12 -0.39 -10.03
CA ILE A 161 2.87 -0.12 -11.27
C ILE A 161 2.88 1.38 -11.58
N MET A 162 1.72 2.04 -11.50
CA MET A 162 1.60 3.47 -11.72
C MET A 162 2.31 4.30 -10.64
N GLY A 163 2.45 3.77 -9.42
CA GLY A 163 3.24 4.35 -8.34
C GLY A 163 4.70 4.56 -8.72
N PHE A 164 5.32 3.61 -9.44
CA PHE A 164 6.68 3.78 -9.96
C PHE A 164 6.78 4.85 -11.05
N LYS A 165 5.74 5.01 -11.88
CA LYS A 165 5.70 6.07 -12.91
C LYS A 165 5.46 7.46 -12.31
N ARG A 166 4.86 7.55 -11.12
CA ARG A 166 4.56 8.82 -10.42
C ARG A 166 5.82 9.66 -10.13
N PHE A 167 6.97 9.04 -9.92
CA PHE A 167 8.23 9.74 -9.63
C PHE A 167 8.68 10.68 -10.76
N LYS A 168 8.22 10.46 -12.00
CA LYS A 168 8.44 11.38 -13.14
C LYS A 168 7.38 12.49 -13.28
N ARG A 169 6.38 12.55 -12.40
CA ARG A 169 5.18 13.42 -12.53
C ARG A 169 4.35 13.21 -13.82
N LYS A 170 4.69 12.22 -14.65
CA LYS A 170 4.08 11.98 -15.97
C LYS A 170 2.61 11.53 -15.86
N ASP A 171 2.28 10.72 -14.85
CA ASP A 171 0.99 10.02 -14.79
C ASP A 171 0.24 10.19 -13.45
N ARG A 172 0.36 11.38 -12.83
CA ARG A 172 -0.25 11.66 -11.50
C ARG A 172 -1.78 11.47 -11.49
N THR A 173 -2.45 11.81 -12.59
CA THR A 173 -3.91 11.68 -12.73
C THR A 173 -4.36 10.22 -12.78
N TRP A 174 -3.65 9.36 -13.51
CA TRP A 174 -3.97 7.94 -13.56
C TRP A 174 -3.77 7.24 -12.22
N HIS A 175 -2.67 7.53 -11.52
CA HIS A 175 -2.45 6.99 -10.19
C HIS A 175 -3.55 7.42 -9.20
N LEU A 176 -4.03 8.68 -9.28
CA LEU A 176 -5.16 9.13 -8.47
C LEU A 176 -6.46 8.42 -8.83
N LYS A 177 -6.79 8.29 -10.12
CA LYS A 177 -8.00 7.57 -10.58
C LYS A 177 -8.00 6.12 -10.08
N LEU A 178 -6.88 5.40 -10.27
CA LEU A 178 -6.73 4.04 -9.78
C LEU A 178 -6.81 3.97 -8.25
N ALA A 179 -6.26 4.94 -7.52
CA ALA A 179 -6.35 4.95 -6.06
C ALA A 179 -7.80 5.14 -5.58
N ILE A 180 -8.58 5.97 -6.24
CA ILE A 180 -10.01 6.15 -5.96
C ILE A 180 -10.78 4.86 -6.27
N THR A 181 -10.58 4.29 -7.46
CA THR A 181 -11.22 3.03 -7.87
C THR A 181 -10.87 1.89 -6.91
N PHE A 182 -9.58 1.76 -6.55
CA PHE A 182 -9.12 0.80 -5.54
C PHE A 182 -9.83 1.03 -4.21
N THR A 183 -9.87 2.29 -3.73
CA THR A 183 -10.52 2.61 -2.45
C THR A 183 -11.99 2.20 -2.45
N ILE A 184 -12.73 2.43 -3.55
CA ILE A 184 -14.14 2.05 -3.63
C ILE A 184 -14.30 0.53 -3.54
N PHE A 185 -13.62 -0.24 -4.40
CA PHE A 185 -13.72 -1.71 -4.36
C PHE A 185 -13.21 -2.29 -3.05
N PHE A 186 -12.12 -1.72 -2.53
CA PHE A 186 -11.54 -2.11 -1.25
C PHE A 186 -12.49 -1.86 -0.08
N MET A 187 -13.21 -0.73 -0.06
CA MET A 187 -14.22 -0.45 0.97
C MET A 187 -15.41 -1.39 0.88
N ILE A 188 -15.91 -1.66 -0.34
CA ILE A 188 -16.99 -2.62 -0.53
C ILE A 188 -16.57 -4.02 -0.03
N HIS A 189 -15.41 -4.52 -0.48
CA HIS A 189 -14.88 -5.81 -0.03
C HIS A 189 -14.62 -5.88 1.48
N ALA A 190 -14.21 -4.77 2.11
CA ALA A 190 -13.97 -4.73 3.55
C ALA A 190 -15.25 -4.60 4.40
N SER A 191 -16.40 -4.34 3.78
CA SER A 191 -17.69 -4.13 4.44
C SER A 191 -18.66 -5.30 4.29
N PHE A 192 -18.49 -6.14 3.27
CA PHE A 192 -19.33 -7.31 2.98
C PHE A 192 -18.46 -8.56 3.00
#